data_AF-T0J553-F1
#
_entry.id   AF-T0J553-F1
#
_cell.length_a   1.000
_cell.length_b   1.000
_cell.length_c   1.000
_cell.angle_alpha   90.00
_cell.angle_beta   90.00
_cell.angle_gamma   90.00
#
_symmetry.space_group_name_H-M   'P 1'
#
loop_
_entity.id
_entity.type
_entity.pdbx_description
1 polymer ?
#
loop_
_entity_poly.entity_id
_entity_poly.type
_entity_poly.pdbx_seq_one_letter_code
_entity_poly.pdbx_strand_id
1 'polypeptide(L)'
;MAGAGMELTVEGLVEVERRLARLADQLGDLTPLMDIIGMEIEVDIEENFEGEHSPAGIPWPKSGRARETGGKTLTDTRRLRGSMTHNAGPRRVEVGTNVVYARRHNDGWSGTEQVASHQRTMREVFGVELAEPIVVTVKAHSRKANTPKREFIGVSADGLEGIRGHVADYLELEQ
;
A
#
# COMPACT_ATOMS: atom_id res chain seq x y z
N MET A 1 0.35 3.78 -13.60
CA MET A 1 0.96 4.41 -12.41
C MET A 1 1.98 3.44 -11.81
N ALA A 2 3.21 3.89 -11.50
CA ALA A 2 4.30 3.01 -11.01
C ALA A 2 4.28 2.78 -9.47
N GLY A 3 3.10 2.80 -8.85
CA GLY A 3 2.90 2.62 -7.40
C GLY A 3 2.35 1.24 -7.04
N ALA A 4 2.05 1.04 -5.75
CA ALA A 4 1.14 -0.03 -5.31
C ALA A 4 -0.27 0.52 -5.42
N GLY A 5 -1.14 -0.20 -6.13
CA GLY A 5 -2.57 0.02 -6.09
C GLY A 5 -3.24 -1.34 -5.99
N MET A 6 -4.24 -1.41 -5.14
CA MET A 6 -5.27 -2.44 -5.25
C MET A 6 -6.42 -1.78 -5.98
N GLU A 7 -6.67 -2.22 -7.20
CA GLU A 7 -7.94 -1.99 -7.83
C GLU A 7 -8.92 -2.98 -7.21
N LEU A 8 -9.85 -2.49 -6.41
CA LEU A 8 -11.06 -3.25 -6.09
C LEU A 8 -12.05 -2.94 -7.21
N THR A 9 -11.83 -3.60 -8.34
CA THR A 9 -12.93 -3.86 -9.25
C THR A 9 -13.93 -4.74 -8.53
N VAL A 10 -15.19 -4.60 -8.90
CA VAL A 10 -16.27 -5.51 -8.55
C VAL A 10 -16.03 -6.83 -9.34
N GLU A 11 -14.87 -7.45 -9.09
CA GLU A 11 -14.33 -8.67 -9.69
C GLU A 11 -13.55 -9.45 -8.60
N GLY A 12 -14.27 -10.21 -7.79
CA GLY A 12 -13.79 -11.11 -6.75
C GLY A 12 -14.87 -11.80 -5.92
N LEU A 13 -16.17 -11.48 -6.09
CA LEU A 13 -17.28 -12.04 -5.30
C LEU A 13 -18.56 -12.07 -6.16
N VAL A 14 -18.59 -12.95 -7.17
CA VAL A 14 -19.64 -13.08 -8.22
C VAL A 14 -21.09 -12.84 -7.75
N GLU A 15 -21.44 -13.22 -6.52
CA GLU A 15 -22.79 -13.03 -5.98
C GLU A 15 -23.06 -11.63 -5.41
N VAL A 16 -22.06 -11.02 -4.75
CA VAL A 16 -22.11 -9.62 -4.28
C VAL A 16 -22.04 -8.68 -5.49
N GLU A 17 -21.23 -9.01 -6.49
CA GLU A 17 -21.14 -8.27 -7.75
C GLU A 17 -22.46 -8.25 -8.51
N ARG A 18 -23.15 -9.38 -8.65
CA ARG A 18 -24.45 -9.41 -9.33
C ARG A 18 -25.52 -8.64 -8.58
N ARG A 19 -25.43 -8.55 -7.25
CA ARG A 19 -26.36 -7.72 -6.46
C ARG A 19 -25.99 -6.25 -6.62
N LEU A 20 -24.73 -5.86 -6.41
CA LEU A 20 -24.25 -4.50 -6.61
C LEU A 20 -24.42 -3.99 -8.04
N ALA A 21 -24.24 -4.83 -9.07
CA ALA A 21 -24.46 -4.46 -10.47
C ALA A 21 -25.95 -4.21 -10.75
N ARG A 22 -26.84 -5.07 -10.22
CA ARG A 22 -28.29 -4.84 -10.29
C ARG A 22 -28.71 -3.57 -9.54
N LEU A 23 -28.07 -3.29 -8.42
CA LEU A 23 -28.30 -2.07 -7.65
C LEU A 23 -27.76 -0.84 -8.36
N ALA A 24 -26.59 -0.90 -8.99
CA ALA A 24 -26.06 0.17 -9.83
C ALA A 24 -26.96 0.42 -11.05
N ASP A 25 -27.58 -0.63 -11.61
CA ASP A 25 -28.55 -0.50 -12.69
C ASP A 25 -29.89 0.11 -12.21
N GLN A 26 -30.24 -0.02 -10.93
CA GLN A 26 -31.49 0.49 -10.33
C GLN A 26 -31.34 1.89 -9.70
N LEU A 27 -30.23 2.16 -9.03
CA LEU A 27 -29.93 3.37 -8.24
C LEU A 27 -29.07 4.37 -9.01
N GLY A 28 -28.46 3.96 -10.14
CA GLY A 28 -27.67 4.83 -10.99
C GLY A 28 -26.23 5.00 -10.51
N ASP A 29 -25.98 6.02 -9.70
CA ASP A 29 -24.62 6.44 -9.30
C ASP A 29 -24.25 5.94 -7.90
N LEU A 30 -23.49 4.86 -7.81
CA LEU A 30 -22.98 4.33 -6.53
C LEU A 30 -21.68 5.01 -6.09
N THR A 31 -21.26 6.12 -6.71
CA THR A 31 -20.06 6.86 -6.27
C THR A 31 -20.09 7.18 -4.77
N PRO A 32 -21.23 7.59 -4.15
CA PRO A 32 -21.29 7.80 -2.70
C PRO A 32 -21.01 6.53 -1.89
N LEU A 33 -21.50 5.37 -2.32
CA LEU A 33 -21.20 4.10 -1.66
C LEU A 33 -19.73 3.70 -1.86
N MET A 34 -19.19 3.88 -3.08
CA MET A 34 -17.80 3.57 -3.38
C MET A 34 -16.82 4.46 -2.60
N ASP A 35 -17.20 5.72 -2.34
CA ASP A 35 -16.45 6.66 -1.48
C ASP A 35 -16.39 6.16 -0.03
N ILE A 36 -17.53 5.72 0.53
CA ILE A 36 -17.58 5.12 1.86
C ILE A 36 -16.72 3.86 1.96
N ILE A 37 -16.84 2.95 0.99
CA ILE A 37 -16.01 1.73 0.93
C ILE A 37 -14.52 2.08 0.82
N GLY A 38 -14.18 3.09 0.02
CA GLY A 38 -12.81 3.57 -0.11
C GLY A 38 -12.22 4.10 1.20
N MET A 39 -13.01 4.88 1.95
CA MET A 39 -12.63 5.35 3.29
C MET A 39 -12.40 4.20 4.27
N GLU A 40 -13.27 3.18 4.27
CA GLU A 40 -13.11 2.00 5.15
C GLU A 40 -11.80 1.25 4.86
N ILE A 41 -11.45 1.09 3.58
CA ILE A 41 -10.18 0.45 3.20
C ILE A 41 -8.98 1.32 3.61
N GLU A 42 -9.08 2.64 3.51
CA GLU A 42 -8.03 3.53 4.01
C GLU A 42 -7.82 3.40 5.52
N VAL A 43 -8.89 3.22 6.29
CA VAL A 43 -8.82 2.94 7.74
C VAL A 43 -8.11 1.62 8.00
N ASP A 44 -8.48 0.55 7.30
CA ASP A 44 -7.79 -0.76 7.39
C ASP A 44 -6.29 -0.64 7.10
N ILE A 45 -5.92 0.09 6.05
CA ILE A 45 -4.51 0.31 5.70
C ILE A 45 -3.81 1.07 6.83
N GLU A 46 -4.45 2.09 7.38
CA GLU A 46 -3.93 2.87 8.49
C GLU A 46 -3.66 2.00 9.72
N GLU A 47 -4.62 1.15 10.10
CA GLU A 47 -4.46 0.18 11.19
C GLU A 47 -3.31 -0.79 10.95
N ASN A 48 -3.13 -1.27 9.71
CA ASN A 48 -1.98 -2.11 9.34
C ASN A 48 -0.63 -1.40 9.57
N PHE A 49 -0.52 -0.12 9.22
CA PHE A 49 0.68 0.69 9.51
C PHE A 49 0.88 0.93 11.01
N GLU A 50 -0.20 1.07 11.76
CA GLU A 50 -0.14 1.27 13.21
C GLU A 50 0.22 0.00 13.97
N GLY A 51 -0.34 -1.14 13.59
CA GLY A 51 -0.10 -2.45 14.18
C GLY A 51 1.16 -3.17 13.66
N GLU A 52 1.83 -2.62 12.64
CA GLU A 52 2.95 -3.27 11.93
C GLU A 52 2.59 -4.68 11.41
N HIS A 53 1.39 -4.84 10.84
CA HIS A 53 0.92 -6.12 10.32
C HIS A 53 0.22 -5.98 8.97
N SER A 54 0.09 -7.10 8.27
CA SER A 54 -0.76 -7.21 7.08
C SER A 54 -2.25 -7.18 7.42
N PRO A 55 -3.16 -6.99 6.44
CA PRO A 55 -4.60 -7.10 6.65
C PRO A 55 -5.04 -8.44 7.27
N ALA A 56 -4.26 -9.50 7.07
CA ALA A 56 -4.48 -10.81 7.68
C ALA A 56 -3.96 -10.91 9.13
N GLY A 57 -3.53 -9.81 9.73
CA GLY A 57 -2.94 -9.76 11.08
C GLY A 57 -1.51 -10.30 11.19
N ILE A 58 -0.87 -10.69 10.08
CA ILE A 58 0.51 -11.22 10.09
C ILE A 58 1.52 -10.08 10.31
N PRO A 59 2.34 -10.11 11.38
CA PRO A 59 3.31 -9.05 11.65
C PRO A 59 4.39 -8.91 10.58
N TRP A 60 4.76 -7.68 10.25
CA TRP A 60 5.78 -7.38 9.25
C TRP A 60 7.21 -7.66 9.76
N PRO A 61 8.11 -8.11 8.87
CA PRO A 61 9.54 -8.16 9.18
C PRO A 61 10.09 -6.76 9.50
N LYS A 62 10.58 -6.58 10.74
CA LYS A 62 11.16 -5.31 11.19
C LYS A 62 12.25 -4.78 10.24
N SER A 63 12.19 -3.49 9.93
CA SER A 63 13.25 -2.82 9.16
C SER A 63 14.54 -2.66 9.97
N GLY A 64 15.69 -2.53 9.29
CA GLY A 64 16.98 -2.27 9.96
C GLY A 64 16.93 -1.04 10.84
N ARG A 65 16.45 0.09 10.30
CA ARG A 65 16.19 1.32 11.07
C ARG A 65 15.31 1.07 12.28
N ALA A 66 14.16 0.41 12.13
CA ALA A 66 13.25 0.12 13.24
C ALA A 66 13.93 -0.68 14.37
N ARG A 67 14.88 -1.58 14.03
CA ARG A 67 15.67 -2.31 15.03
C ARG A 67 16.71 -1.43 15.72
N GLU A 68 17.34 -0.52 14.99
CA GLU A 68 18.40 0.35 15.51
C GLU A 68 17.86 1.52 16.34
N THR A 69 16.76 2.14 15.92
CA THR A 69 16.21 3.37 16.53
C THR A 69 14.97 3.12 17.39
N GLY A 70 14.41 1.90 17.36
CA GLY A 70 13.17 1.57 18.06
C GLY A 70 11.89 2.12 17.41
N GLY A 71 11.96 2.68 16.20
CA GLY A 71 10.80 3.16 15.46
C GLY A 71 9.95 2.05 14.82
N LYS A 72 8.81 2.41 14.21
CA LYS A 72 7.94 1.49 13.47
C LYS A 72 8.45 1.22 12.05
N THR A 73 8.23 0.02 11.54
CA THR A 73 8.55 -0.41 10.18
C THR A 73 7.62 0.27 9.17
N LEU A 74 8.16 0.63 7.99
CA LEU A 74 7.49 1.46 6.96
C LEU A 74 7.01 2.86 7.41
N THR A 75 7.25 3.23 8.67
CA THR A 75 6.83 4.51 9.25
C THR A 75 8.05 5.30 9.70
N ASP A 76 8.71 5.95 8.75
CA ASP A 76 9.84 6.87 8.99
C ASP A 76 9.36 8.32 9.00
N THR A 77 9.24 8.90 7.80
CA THR A 77 8.66 10.22 7.54
C THR A 77 7.13 10.17 7.40
N ARG A 78 6.54 8.98 7.52
CA ARG A 78 5.12 8.68 7.25
C ARG A 78 4.64 8.98 5.81
N ARG A 79 5.54 9.29 4.87
CA ARG A 79 5.18 9.61 3.48
C ARG A 79 4.33 8.51 2.82
N LEU A 80 4.69 7.24 3.01
CA LEU A 80 3.95 6.13 2.41
C LEU A 80 2.53 6.08 2.97
N ARG A 81 2.40 5.88 4.29
CA ARG A 81 1.12 5.89 5.03
C ARG A 81 0.25 7.10 4.64
N GLY A 82 0.78 8.32 4.77
CA GLY A 82 0.04 9.56 4.48
C GLY A 82 -0.17 9.86 2.99
N SER A 83 0.19 8.95 2.08
CA SER A 83 -0.07 9.08 0.64
C SER A 83 -1.07 8.05 0.13
N MET A 84 -1.64 7.23 1.01
CA MET A 84 -2.77 6.38 0.65
C MET A 84 -3.98 7.24 0.34
N THR A 85 -4.68 6.89 -0.72
CA THR A 85 -5.91 7.55 -1.14
C THR A 85 -6.73 6.58 -1.98
N HIS A 86 -8.04 6.82 -2.05
CA HIS A 86 -8.95 6.14 -2.93
C HIS A 86 -9.51 7.05 -4.03
N ASN A 87 -10.01 6.42 -5.09
CA ASN A 87 -10.77 7.05 -6.16
C ASN A 87 -12.06 6.27 -6.38
N ALA A 88 -13.18 6.88 -5.99
CA ALA A 88 -14.51 6.32 -6.14
C ALA A 88 -15.06 6.59 -7.55
N GLY A 89 -15.48 5.52 -8.23
CA GLY A 89 -16.26 5.60 -9.46
C GLY A 89 -17.68 5.09 -9.27
N PRO A 90 -18.53 5.11 -10.30
CA PRO A 90 -19.94 4.74 -10.17
C PRO A 90 -20.20 3.27 -9.82
N ARG A 91 -19.19 2.39 -9.97
CA ARG A 91 -19.31 0.93 -9.77
C ARG A 91 -18.03 0.28 -9.23
N ARG A 92 -16.99 1.05 -8.90
CA ARG A 92 -15.72 0.52 -8.41
C ARG A 92 -15.01 1.55 -7.55
N VAL A 93 -14.10 1.07 -6.72
CA VAL A 93 -13.20 1.93 -5.95
C VAL A 93 -11.76 1.45 -6.15
N GLU A 94 -10.87 2.39 -6.46
CA GLU A 94 -9.44 2.13 -6.58
C GLU A 94 -8.75 2.68 -5.33
N VAL A 95 -7.96 1.88 -4.61
CA VAL A 95 -7.23 2.33 -3.41
C VAL A 95 -5.73 2.13 -3.59
N GLY A 96 -4.92 3.15 -3.32
CA GLY A 96 -3.48 3.01 -3.44
C GLY A 96 -2.68 4.29 -3.25
N THR A 97 -1.49 4.31 -3.84
CA THR A 97 -0.53 5.42 -3.72
C THR A 97 0.31 5.60 -4.98
N ASN A 98 0.78 6.83 -5.19
CA ASN A 98 1.76 7.14 -6.22
C ASN A 98 3.23 6.91 -5.79
N VAL A 99 3.47 6.45 -4.56
CA VAL A 99 4.82 6.23 -4.04
C VAL A 99 5.45 5.00 -4.71
N VAL A 100 6.53 5.22 -5.45
CA VAL A 100 7.16 4.20 -6.31
C VAL A 100 7.66 2.96 -5.55
N TYR A 101 8.11 3.13 -4.30
CA TYR A 101 8.59 2.00 -3.49
C TYR A 101 7.46 1.21 -2.83
N ALA A 102 6.22 1.72 -2.87
CA ALA A 102 5.07 1.09 -2.24
C ALA A 102 4.89 -0.34 -2.74
N ARG A 103 4.90 -0.55 -4.06
CA ARG A 103 4.70 -1.88 -4.67
C ARG A 103 5.73 -2.88 -4.22
N ARG A 104 7.00 -2.46 -4.22
CA ARG A 104 8.12 -3.30 -3.80
C ARG A 104 7.99 -3.74 -2.35
N HIS A 105 7.45 -2.89 -1.48
CA HIS A 105 7.21 -3.23 -0.09
C HIS A 105 5.94 -4.08 0.09
N ASN A 106 4.86 -3.75 -0.61
CA ASN A 106 3.59 -4.48 -0.54
C ASN A 106 3.74 -5.93 -0.99
N ASP A 107 4.39 -6.15 -2.14
CA ASP A 107 4.50 -7.46 -2.77
C ASP A 107 5.77 -8.21 -2.32
N GLY A 108 6.77 -7.46 -1.83
CA GLY A 108 8.12 -7.96 -1.65
C GLY A 108 8.88 -8.07 -2.98
N TRP A 109 10.18 -8.32 -2.90
CA TRP A 109 11.02 -8.57 -4.07
C TRP A 109 12.23 -9.42 -3.70
N SER A 110 12.53 -10.44 -4.51
CA SER A 110 13.77 -11.20 -4.42
C SER A 110 14.30 -11.47 -5.82
N GLY A 111 15.52 -11.02 -6.10
CA GLY A 111 16.12 -11.26 -7.41
C GLY A 111 17.32 -10.37 -7.69
N THR A 112 17.87 -10.52 -8.89
CA THR A 112 18.92 -9.65 -9.41
C THR A 112 18.30 -8.50 -10.18
N GLU A 113 18.74 -7.28 -9.90
CA GLU A 113 18.28 -6.08 -10.61
C GLU A 113 19.47 -5.26 -11.11
N GLN A 114 19.26 -4.58 -12.23
CA GLN A 114 20.25 -3.67 -12.80
C GLN A 114 20.11 -2.29 -12.17
N VAL A 115 21.21 -1.77 -11.65
CA VAL A 115 21.32 -0.42 -11.12
C VAL A 115 22.05 0.42 -12.15
N ALA A 116 21.39 1.48 -12.61
CA ALA A 116 22.01 2.44 -13.52
C ALA A 116 23.17 3.18 -12.84
N SER A 117 24.07 3.75 -13.65
CA SER A 117 25.15 4.57 -13.12
C SER A 117 24.59 5.78 -12.37
N HIS A 118 25.14 6.07 -11.19
CA HIS A 118 24.69 7.17 -10.35
C HIS A 118 25.86 7.73 -9.53
N GLN A 119 25.67 8.93 -8.99
CA GLN A 119 26.63 9.52 -8.06
C GLN A 119 26.28 9.12 -6.63
N ARG A 120 27.32 8.78 -5.86
CA ARG A 120 27.19 8.43 -4.45
C ARG A 120 28.17 9.28 -3.64
N THR A 121 27.66 9.91 -2.59
CA THR A 121 28.50 10.57 -1.57
C THR A 121 29.02 9.51 -0.60
N MET A 122 30.34 9.39 -0.48
CA MET A 122 31.01 8.51 0.48
C MET A 122 31.55 9.35 1.63
N ARG A 123 31.20 8.94 2.86
CA ARG A 123 31.73 9.52 4.11
C ARG A 123 32.79 8.63 4.75
N GLU A 124 32.84 7.38 4.35
CA GLU A 124 33.74 6.36 4.86
C GLU A 124 34.20 5.49 3.69
N VAL A 125 35.48 5.12 3.69
CA VAL A 125 36.07 4.22 2.70
C VAL A 125 36.95 3.21 3.43
N PHE A 126 36.69 1.92 3.23
CA PHE A 126 37.40 0.81 3.89
C PHE A 126 37.43 0.90 5.43
N GLY A 127 36.36 1.37 6.08
CA GLY A 127 36.34 1.50 7.54
C GLY A 127 36.97 2.80 8.06
N VAL A 128 37.46 3.68 7.19
CA VAL A 128 38.10 4.95 7.57
C VAL A 128 37.16 6.10 7.21
N GLU A 129 36.76 6.89 8.22
CA GLU A 129 36.01 8.13 8.01
C GLU A 129 36.88 9.17 7.28
N LEU A 130 36.31 9.79 6.26
CA LEU A 130 36.99 10.82 5.48
C LEU A 130 36.80 12.19 6.16
N ALA A 131 37.86 13.01 6.12
CA ALA A 131 37.80 14.39 6.63
C ALA A 131 36.74 15.24 5.90
N GLU A 132 36.58 15.03 4.59
CA GLU A 132 35.52 15.63 3.79
C GLU A 132 34.83 14.55 2.94
N PRO A 133 33.49 14.61 2.79
CA PRO A 133 32.77 13.66 1.94
C PRO A 133 33.16 13.81 0.47
N ILE A 134 33.48 12.69 -0.18
CA ILE A 134 33.77 12.66 -1.61
C ILE A 134 32.56 12.18 -2.41
N VAL A 135 32.37 12.73 -3.61
CA VAL A 135 31.33 12.27 -4.55
C VAL A 135 31.98 11.39 -5.61
N VAL A 136 31.55 10.14 -5.69
CA VAL A 136 32.05 9.18 -6.68
C VAL A 136 30.96 8.75 -7.64
N THR A 137 31.35 8.51 -8.90
CA THR A 137 30.45 7.93 -9.90
C THR A 137 30.52 6.41 -9.81
N VAL A 138 29.40 5.79 -9.41
CA VAL A 138 29.23 4.35 -9.42
C VAL A 138 28.75 3.95 -10.81
N LYS A 139 29.50 3.07 -11.49
CA LYS A 139 29.11 2.54 -12.80
C LYS A 139 27.87 1.67 -12.70
N ALA A 140 27.17 1.50 -13.81
CA ALA A 140 26.05 0.57 -13.89
C ALA A 140 26.51 -0.85 -13.53
N HIS A 141 25.75 -1.55 -12.70
CA HIS A 141 26.07 -2.88 -12.22
C HIS A 141 24.80 -3.65 -11.84
N SER A 142 24.93 -4.97 -11.71
CA SER A 142 23.88 -5.83 -11.17
C SER A 142 23.99 -5.94 -9.65
N ARG A 143 22.87 -5.92 -8.92
CA ARG A 143 22.84 -6.27 -7.49
C ARG A 143 21.80 -7.33 -7.21
N LYS A 144 22.06 -8.18 -6.22
CA LYS A 144 21.05 -9.04 -5.62
C LYS A 144 20.28 -8.23 -4.58
N ALA A 145 18.98 -8.11 -4.76
CA ALA A 145 18.11 -7.39 -3.85
C ALA A 145 17.11 -8.35 -3.21
N ASN A 146 16.90 -8.19 -1.90
CA ASN A 146 15.95 -8.97 -1.12
C ASN A 146 15.16 -8.01 -0.22
N THR A 147 13.98 -7.62 -0.69
CA THR A 147 13.03 -6.78 0.05
C THR A 147 11.94 -7.70 0.59
N PRO A 148 11.80 -7.86 1.92
CA PRO A 148 10.75 -8.70 2.46
C PRO A 148 9.37 -8.09 2.21
N LYS A 149 8.39 -8.95 1.93
CA LYS A 149 6.98 -8.60 1.76
C LYS A 149 6.43 -7.99 3.06
N ARG A 150 5.73 -6.86 2.92
CA ARG A 150 5.03 -6.12 3.96
C ARG A 150 3.75 -5.61 3.34
N GLU A 151 2.81 -6.52 3.18
CA GLU A 151 1.49 -6.22 2.62
C GLU A 151 0.78 -5.26 3.55
N PHE A 152 0.41 -4.10 3.04
CA PHE A 152 -0.34 -3.09 3.77
C PHE A 152 -1.66 -2.76 3.08
N ILE A 153 -1.78 -3.04 1.77
CA ILE A 153 -3.04 -2.90 1.05
C ILE A 153 -3.78 -4.25 1.05
N GLY A 154 -5.05 -4.19 1.44
CA GLY A 154 -6.00 -5.28 1.45
C GLY A 154 -7.09 -4.99 2.46
N VAL A 155 -8.10 -5.86 2.52
CA VAL A 155 -9.23 -5.72 3.44
C VAL A 155 -9.04 -6.72 4.57
N SER A 156 -9.09 -6.23 5.81
CA SER A 156 -9.05 -7.06 7.01
C SER A 156 -10.38 -7.82 7.18
N ALA A 157 -10.46 -8.74 8.14
CA ALA A 157 -11.73 -9.40 8.43
C ALA A 157 -12.78 -8.39 8.95
N ASP A 158 -12.34 -7.45 9.78
CA ASP A 158 -13.18 -6.43 10.40
C ASP A 158 -13.60 -5.38 9.37
N GLY A 159 -12.67 -4.91 8.52
CA GLY A 159 -12.99 -3.99 7.42
C GLY A 159 -13.93 -4.62 6.39
N LEU A 160 -13.85 -5.93 6.16
CA LEU A 160 -14.83 -6.62 5.30
C LEU A 160 -16.24 -6.62 5.93
N GLU A 161 -16.35 -6.71 7.25
CA GLU A 161 -17.60 -6.57 7.97
C GLU A 161 -18.13 -5.14 7.89
N GLY A 162 -17.27 -4.13 8.07
CA GLY A 162 -17.59 -2.71 7.90
C GLY A 162 -18.14 -2.41 6.50
N ILE A 163 -17.44 -2.86 5.44
CA ILE A 163 -17.91 -2.74 4.05
C ILE A 163 -19.29 -3.38 3.86
N ARG A 164 -19.52 -4.57 4.43
CA ARG A 164 -20.83 -5.22 4.35
C ARG A 164 -21.93 -4.41 5.05
N GLY A 165 -21.62 -3.83 6.20
CA GLY A 165 -22.51 -2.92 6.93
C GLY A 165 -22.89 -1.71 6.08
N HIS A 166 -21.91 -1.01 5.52
CA HIS A 166 -22.15 0.14 4.66
C HIS A 166 -22.99 -0.18 3.42
N VAL A 167 -22.75 -1.33 2.79
CA VAL A 167 -23.57 -1.79 1.67
C VAL A 167 -25.01 -2.08 2.12
N ALA A 168 -25.22 -2.67 3.30
CA ALA A 168 -26.55 -2.94 3.82
C ALA A 168 -27.30 -1.64 4.16
N ASP A 169 -26.67 -0.71 4.88
CA ASP A 169 -27.27 0.58 5.26
C ASP A 169 -27.66 1.40 4.02
N TYR A 170 -26.80 1.42 3.00
CA TYR A 170 -27.08 2.12 1.74
C TYR A 170 -28.31 1.54 1.01
N LEU A 171 -28.56 0.23 1.17
CA LEU A 171 -29.72 -0.42 0.58
C LEU A 171 -31.02 -0.18 1.33
N GLU A 172 -30.94 0.11 2.63
CA GLU A 172 -32.09 0.46 3.45
C GLU A 172 -32.53 1.92 3.24
N LEU A 173 -31.60 2.82 2.90
CA LEU A 173 -31.89 4.24 2.66
C LEU A 173 -32.63 4.53 1.35
N GLU A 174 -32.55 3.62 0.37
CA GLU A 174 -33.14 3.77 -0.97
C GLU A 174 -34.50 3.06 -1.13
N GLN A 175 -35.07 2.52 -0.03
CA GLN A 175 -36.40 1.89 0.04
C GLN A 175 -37.44 2.83 0.67
#